data_AF-A0A947AQT3-F1
#
_entry.id   AF-A0A947AQT3-F1
#
_cell.length_a   1.000
_cell.length_b   1.000
_cell.length_c   1.000
_cell.angle_alpha   90.00
_cell.angle_beta   90.00
_cell.angle_gamma   90.00
#
_symmetry.space_group_name_H-M   'P 1'
#
loop_
_entity.id
_entity.type
_entity.pdbx_description
1 polymer ?
#
loop_
_entity_poly.entity_id
_entity_poly.type
_entity_poly.pdbx_seq_one_letter_code
_entity_poly.pdbx_strand_id
1 'polypeptide(L)'
;PTDRVEIRSRLETMLDNLLITVEDVEIDTLIGEISELENLLEAHQIDAAIIEETINYIEHLKDLYEQYQNFRRKLETVERENVETLDKEMRSLVRSWFIQKIVIIDDYHASGDQVIDDICSKTPPGLYNRIMGLQNIKGTGLDFVYRWQAWESCWHLCRQLAEADGPDFKKALSELSAFQEYGLLSEEQIRLTCDTVQNKSVAQTEQYQAELALIMANMEAALNKIRHDQLSVNKKSGRSIIFAEKLAHLIESMLDSGDAVKRRRLANRIYKDLANERISGERAAKELKELNKRQKGGWLWARIQRELR
;
A
#
# COMPACT_ATOMS: atom_id res chain seq x y z
N PRO A 1 16.83 1.99 -17.51
CA PRO A 1 17.07 3.27 -18.19
C PRO A 1 17.97 3.01 -19.40
N THR A 2 17.72 3.64 -20.54
CA THR A 2 18.57 3.46 -21.74
C THR A 2 19.61 4.56 -21.90
N ASP A 3 19.44 5.69 -21.22
CA ASP A 3 20.37 6.81 -21.17
C ASP A 3 20.56 7.34 -19.74
N ARG A 4 21.55 8.20 -19.53
CA ARG A 4 21.80 8.86 -18.23
C ARG A 4 20.79 9.96 -17.93
N VAL A 5 20.16 10.55 -18.95
CA VAL A 5 19.17 11.63 -18.81
C VAL A 5 17.95 11.12 -18.05
N GLU A 6 17.52 9.88 -18.30
CA GLU A 6 16.43 9.23 -17.58
C GLU A 6 16.75 9.01 -16.09
N ILE A 7 18.00 8.72 -15.73
CA ILE A 7 18.40 8.56 -14.33
C ILE A 7 18.41 9.93 -13.65
N ARG A 8 19.01 10.93 -14.33
CA ARG A 8 19.04 12.32 -13.89
C ARG A 8 17.66 12.87 -13.61
N SER A 9 16.74 12.77 -14.58
CA SER A 9 15.36 13.25 -14.45
C SER A 9 14.61 12.60 -13.28
N ARG A 10 14.88 11.31 -13.01
CA ARG A 10 14.30 10.62 -11.84
C ARG A 10 14.86 11.17 -10.53
N LEU A 11 16.17 11.32 -10.41
CA LEU A 11 16.79 11.89 -9.21
C LEU A 11 16.33 13.34 -8.97
N GLU A 12 16.27 14.17 -10.01
CA GLU A 12 15.69 15.52 -9.96
C GLU A 12 14.29 15.51 -9.35
N THR A 13 13.40 14.66 -9.88
CA THR A 13 12.03 14.57 -9.39
C THR A 13 11.96 14.14 -7.92
N MET A 14 12.84 13.22 -7.50
CA MET A 14 12.91 12.76 -6.11
C MET A 14 13.39 13.89 -5.18
N LEU A 15 14.42 14.64 -5.59
CA LEU A 15 14.98 15.76 -4.82
C LEU A 15 14.00 16.94 -4.75
N ASP A 16 13.33 17.27 -5.85
CA ASP A 16 12.28 18.31 -5.89
C ASP A 16 11.15 17.98 -4.92
N ASN A 17 10.72 16.71 -4.85
CA ASN A 17 9.72 16.27 -3.89
C ASN A 17 10.19 16.38 -2.43
N LEU A 18 11.49 16.32 -2.19
CA LEU A 18 12.12 16.55 -0.89
C LEU A 18 12.47 18.03 -0.65
N LEU A 19 12.06 18.93 -1.56
CA LEU A 19 12.34 20.37 -1.52
C LEU A 19 13.85 20.70 -1.56
N ILE A 20 14.63 19.85 -2.22
CA ILE A 20 16.08 20.02 -2.40
C ILE A 20 16.34 20.52 -3.82
N THR A 21 16.80 21.75 -3.96
CA THR A 21 17.19 22.31 -5.27
C THR A 21 18.67 22.03 -5.52
N VAL A 22 18.96 21.33 -6.62
CA VAL A 22 20.33 21.01 -7.03
C VAL A 22 20.57 21.64 -8.40
N GLU A 23 21.56 22.51 -8.51
CA GLU A 23 21.94 23.09 -9.81
C GLU A 23 22.51 21.99 -10.71
N ASP A 24 22.19 22.05 -12.02
CA ASP A 24 22.43 21.02 -13.06
C ASP A 24 23.83 20.35 -13.12
N VAL A 25 24.85 20.88 -12.44
CA VAL A 25 26.23 20.36 -12.42
C VAL A 25 26.52 19.49 -11.18
N GLU A 26 25.64 19.45 -10.20
CA GLU A 26 25.80 18.59 -9.02
C GLU A 26 25.13 17.22 -9.19
N ILE A 27 24.02 17.13 -9.96
CA ILE A 27 23.22 15.90 -10.07
C ILE A 27 23.99 14.74 -10.70
N ASP A 28 24.78 15.01 -11.74
CA ASP A 28 25.62 13.97 -12.36
C ASP A 28 26.69 13.45 -11.40
N THR A 29 27.19 14.30 -10.50
CA THR A 29 28.13 13.93 -9.44
C THR A 29 27.45 13.07 -8.38
N LEU A 30 26.24 13.45 -7.94
CA LEU A 30 25.43 12.64 -7.01
C LEU A 30 25.10 11.24 -7.56
N ILE A 31 24.85 11.13 -8.87
CA ILE A 31 24.64 9.84 -9.54
C ILE A 31 25.94 9.04 -9.60
N GLY A 32 27.08 9.72 -9.84
CA GLY A 32 28.40 9.11 -9.86
C GLY A 32 28.80 8.55 -8.50
N GLU A 33 28.67 9.37 -7.46
CA GLU A 33 29.16 9.15 -6.10
C GLU A 33 28.00 9.13 -5.09
N ILE A 34 27.51 7.92 -4.80
CA ILE A 34 26.35 7.70 -3.92
C ILE A 34 26.58 8.28 -2.50
N SER A 35 27.82 8.30 -2.02
CA SER A 35 28.16 8.93 -0.75
C SER A 35 27.88 10.44 -0.72
N GLU A 36 28.00 11.12 -1.85
CA GLU A 36 27.64 12.55 -1.92
C GLU A 36 26.13 12.75 -1.85
N LEU A 37 25.36 11.85 -2.48
CA LEU A 37 23.90 11.84 -2.37
C LEU A 37 23.45 11.58 -0.93
N GLU A 38 24.04 10.60 -0.25
CA GLU A 38 23.77 10.31 1.16
C GLU A 38 24.05 11.53 2.04
N ASN A 39 25.25 12.12 1.91
CA ASN A 39 25.64 13.31 2.67
C ASN A 39 24.69 14.51 2.42
N LEU A 40 24.24 14.71 1.17
CA LEU A 40 23.31 15.78 0.83
C LEU A 40 21.96 15.60 1.54
N LEU A 41 21.43 14.37 1.52
CA LEU A 41 20.16 14.04 2.14
C LEU A 41 20.24 14.11 3.68
N GLU A 42 21.34 13.65 4.27
CA GLU A 42 21.60 13.79 5.72
C GLU A 42 21.69 15.26 6.14
N ALA A 43 22.38 16.10 5.35
CA ALA A 43 22.50 17.54 5.62
C ALA A 43 21.13 18.24 5.63
N HIS A 44 20.16 17.72 4.86
CA HIS A 44 18.79 18.21 4.80
C HIS A 44 17.86 17.55 5.84
N GLN A 45 18.40 16.74 6.75
CA GLN A 45 17.66 16.05 7.81
C GLN A 45 16.53 15.16 7.28
N ILE A 46 16.74 14.55 6.10
CA ILE A 46 15.80 13.59 5.54
C ILE A 46 15.76 12.33 6.41
N ASP A 47 14.58 11.72 6.53
CA ASP A 47 14.41 10.48 7.29
C ASP A 47 15.28 9.35 6.73
N ALA A 48 15.94 8.59 7.61
CA ALA A 48 16.89 7.55 7.22
C ALA A 48 16.28 6.49 6.29
N ALA A 49 15.00 6.15 6.44
CA ALA A 49 14.34 5.20 5.55
C ALA A 49 14.19 5.78 4.13
N ILE A 50 13.87 7.07 4.02
CA ILE A 50 13.76 7.79 2.73
C ILE A 50 15.14 7.90 2.06
N ILE A 51 16.20 8.10 2.84
CA ILE A 51 17.59 8.10 2.35
C ILE A 51 17.93 6.73 1.75
N GLU A 52 17.72 5.66 2.53
CA GLU A 52 17.98 4.28 2.10
C GLU A 52 17.18 3.92 0.83
N GLU A 53 15.89 4.24 0.78
CA GLU A 53 15.04 4.00 -0.40
C GLU A 53 15.53 4.76 -1.63
N THR A 54 15.90 6.03 -1.45
CA THR A 54 16.44 6.87 -2.54
C THR A 54 17.72 6.29 -3.11
N ILE A 55 18.67 5.96 -2.24
CA ILE A 55 19.97 5.40 -2.64
C ILE A 55 19.78 4.08 -3.37
N ASN A 56 19.05 3.13 -2.76
CA ASN A 56 18.80 1.82 -3.35
C ASN A 56 18.16 1.92 -4.74
N TYR A 57 17.26 2.91 -4.93
CA TYR A 57 16.62 3.13 -6.21
C TYR A 57 17.60 3.66 -7.28
N ILE A 58 18.43 4.64 -6.94
CA ILE A 58 19.43 5.19 -7.87
C ILE A 58 20.47 4.14 -8.24
N GLU A 59 20.95 3.36 -7.28
CA GLU A 59 21.87 2.23 -7.54
C GLU A 59 21.23 1.20 -8.47
N HIS A 60 19.97 0.85 -8.25
CA HIS A 60 19.24 -0.05 -9.13
C HIS A 60 19.15 0.50 -10.58
N LEU A 61 18.85 1.79 -10.75
CA LEU A 61 18.83 2.42 -12.06
C LEU A 61 20.20 2.42 -12.74
N LYS A 62 21.28 2.65 -11.98
CA LYS A 62 22.67 2.58 -12.48
C LYS A 62 23.00 1.17 -12.97
N ASP A 63 22.67 0.14 -12.20
CA ASP A 63 22.88 -1.26 -12.59
C ASP A 63 22.13 -1.61 -13.89
N LEU A 64 20.85 -1.24 -14.00
CA LEU A 64 20.07 -1.45 -15.22
C LEU A 64 20.68 -0.75 -16.44
N TYR A 65 21.16 0.49 -16.25
CA TYR A 65 21.83 1.23 -17.31
C TYR A 65 23.16 0.59 -17.72
N GLU A 66 23.97 0.16 -16.76
CA GLU A 66 25.23 -0.52 -17.02
C GLU A 66 25.01 -1.84 -17.78
N GLN A 67 24.02 -2.64 -17.38
CA GLN A 67 23.63 -3.85 -18.09
C GLN A 67 23.23 -3.57 -19.54
N TYR A 68 22.45 -2.51 -19.77
CA TYR A 68 22.08 -2.08 -21.11
C TYR A 68 23.30 -1.66 -21.94
N GLN A 69 24.20 -0.83 -21.39
CA GLN A 69 25.40 -0.38 -22.08
C GLN A 69 26.37 -1.53 -22.38
N ASN A 70 26.53 -2.47 -21.43
CA ASN A 70 27.31 -3.69 -21.61
C ASN A 70 26.77 -4.51 -22.79
N PHE A 71 25.45 -4.71 -22.86
CA PHE A 71 24.83 -5.45 -23.94
C PHE A 71 24.92 -4.70 -25.29
N ARG A 72 24.72 -3.38 -25.29
CA ARG A 72 24.87 -2.53 -26.48
C ARG A 72 26.28 -2.62 -27.06
N ARG A 73 27.32 -2.56 -26.22
CA ARG A 73 28.71 -2.71 -26.68
C ARG A 73 28.94 -4.06 -27.37
N LYS A 74 28.35 -5.14 -26.86
CA LYS A 74 28.43 -6.47 -27.51
C LYS A 74 27.76 -6.48 -28.89
N LEU A 75 26.62 -5.79 -29.04
CA LEU A 75 25.95 -5.65 -30.34
C LEU A 75 26.80 -4.93 -31.38
N GLU A 76 27.57 -3.92 -30.97
CA GLU A 76 28.42 -3.13 -31.87
C GLU A 76 29.64 -3.92 -32.38
N THR A 77 30.07 -4.97 -31.66
CA THR A 77 31.26 -5.76 -31.99
C THR A 77 30.95 -7.19 -32.44
N VAL A 78 29.68 -7.56 -32.65
CA VAL A 78 29.29 -8.96 -32.91
C VAL A 78 29.64 -9.41 -34.33
N GLU A 79 30.30 -10.56 -34.45
CA GLU A 79 30.50 -11.26 -35.73
C GLU A 79 29.26 -12.10 -36.09
N ARG A 80 29.00 -12.31 -37.39
CA ARG A 80 27.80 -13.04 -37.88
C ARG A 80 27.62 -14.42 -37.27
N GLU A 81 28.70 -15.10 -36.93
CA GLU A 81 28.69 -16.46 -36.38
C GLU A 81 28.22 -16.50 -34.91
N ASN A 82 28.22 -15.35 -34.22
CA ASN A 82 27.88 -15.24 -32.80
C ASN A 82 26.46 -14.69 -32.54
N VAL A 83 25.67 -14.46 -33.59
CA VAL A 83 24.33 -13.84 -33.50
C VAL A 83 23.36 -14.68 -32.66
N GLU A 84 23.39 -16.01 -32.78
CA GLU A 84 22.49 -16.89 -32.01
C GLU A 84 22.78 -16.85 -30.51
N THR A 85 24.05 -16.79 -30.13
CA THR A 85 24.48 -16.63 -28.74
C THR A 85 23.99 -15.29 -28.19
N LEU A 86 24.15 -14.22 -28.98
CA LEU A 86 23.72 -12.88 -28.56
C LEU A 86 22.20 -12.76 -28.43
N ASP A 87 21.40 -13.44 -29.27
CA ASP A 87 19.94 -13.51 -29.11
C ASP A 87 19.54 -14.18 -27.80
N LYS A 88 20.22 -15.27 -27.41
CA LYS A 88 19.99 -15.95 -26.12
C LYS A 88 20.32 -15.03 -24.94
N GLU A 89 21.43 -14.30 -25.01
CA GLU A 89 21.81 -13.30 -24.00
C GLU A 89 20.76 -12.18 -23.90
N MET A 90 20.31 -11.64 -25.04
CA MET A 90 19.28 -10.61 -25.09
C MET A 90 17.99 -11.07 -24.41
N ARG A 91 17.50 -12.27 -24.75
CA ARG A 91 16.28 -12.83 -24.16
C ARG A 91 16.42 -13.02 -22.67
N SER A 92 17.57 -13.48 -22.20
CA SER A 92 17.84 -13.63 -20.78
C SER A 92 17.82 -12.28 -20.06
N LEU A 93 18.44 -11.26 -20.64
CA LEU A 93 18.51 -9.90 -20.10
C LEU A 93 17.12 -9.23 -20.04
N VAL A 94 16.37 -9.26 -21.14
CA VAL A 94 15.02 -8.71 -21.17
C VAL A 94 14.10 -9.45 -20.18
N ARG A 95 14.26 -10.77 -20.07
CA ARG A 95 13.51 -11.58 -19.10
C ARG A 95 13.85 -11.18 -17.66
N SER A 96 15.12 -10.98 -17.32
CA SER A 96 15.49 -10.58 -15.95
C SER A 96 14.88 -9.23 -15.59
N TRP A 97 14.99 -8.24 -16.48
CA TRP A 97 14.37 -6.92 -16.29
C TRP A 97 12.85 -6.99 -16.15
N PHE A 98 12.20 -7.88 -16.90
CA PHE A 98 10.76 -8.06 -16.80
C PHE A 98 10.35 -8.69 -15.46
N ILE A 99 11.04 -9.75 -15.03
CA ILE A 99 10.72 -10.46 -13.79
C ILE A 99 10.93 -9.57 -12.56
N GLN A 100 11.93 -8.68 -12.56
CA GLN A 100 12.16 -7.71 -11.48
C GLN A 100 10.96 -6.75 -11.26
N LYS A 101 10.10 -6.56 -12.26
CA LYS A 101 8.89 -5.73 -12.14
C LYS A 101 7.71 -6.46 -11.51
N ILE A 102 7.82 -7.77 -11.28
CA ILE A 102 6.77 -8.57 -10.66
C ILE A 102 6.97 -8.54 -9.15
N VAL A 103 6.04 -7.90 -8.45
CA VAL A 103 5.98 -7.91 -7.00
C VAL A 103 5.11 -9.09 -6.56
N ILE A 104 5.66 -9.93 -5.68
CA ILE A 104 4.96 -11.08 -5.10
C ILE A 104 4.56 -10.70 -3.68
N ILE A 105 3.27 -10.85 -3.37
CA ILE A 105 2.74 -10.73 -2.02
C ILE A 105 2.67 -12.15 -1.46
N ASP A 106 3.67 -12.54 -0.66
CA ASP A 106 3.81 -13.92 -0.17
C ASP A 106 2.74 -14.31 0.85
N ASP A 107 2.28 -13.34 1.65
CA ASP A 107 1.23 -13.59 2.63
C ASP A 107 -0.14 -13.69 1.96
N TYR A 108 -0.63 -14.92 1.84
CA TYR A 108 -1.98 -15.22 1.33
C TYR A 108 -3.09 -14.56 2.17
N HIS A 109 -2.81 -14.19 3.42
CA HIS A 109 -3.75 -13.57 4.33
C HIS A 109 -3.67 -12.05 4.36
N ALA A 110 -2.73 -11.45 3.63
CA ALA A 110 -2.54 -10.00 3.58
C ALA A 110 -3.88 -9.25 3.41
N SER A 111 -4.01 -8.15 4.15
CA SER A 111 -5.12 -7.21 4.02
C SER A 111 -4.91 -6.32 2.80
N GLY A 112 -5.98 -5.67 2.35
CA GLY A 112 -5.87 -4.66 1.28
C GLY A 112 -4.93 -3.51 1.66
N ASP A 113 -4.94 -3.09 2.94
CA ASP A 113 -4.05 -2.03 3.43
C ASP A 113 -2.57 -2.49 3.41
N GLN A 114 -2.27 -3.76 3.71
CA GLN A 114 -0.91 -4.30 3.58
C GLN A 114 -0.44 -4.34 2.12
N VAL A 115 -1.33 -4.69 1.17
CA VAL A 115 -0.97 -4.64 -0.26
C VAL A 115 -0.70 -3.20 -0.71
N ILE A 116 -1.47 -2.22 -0.22
CA ILE A 116 -1.22 -0.80 -0.50
C ILE A 116 0.13 -0.36 0.05
N ASP A 117 0.44 -0.74 1.30
CA ASP A 117 1.73 -0.46 1.94
C ASP A 117 2.90 -1.07 1.16
N ASP A 118 2.77 -2.33 0.71
CA ASP A 118 3.75 -2.98 -0.14
C ASP A 118 3.94 -2.19 -1.46
N ILE A 119 2.86 -1.72 -2.09
CA ILE A 119 2.95 -0.87 -3.29
C ILE A 119 3.69 0.45 -3.00
N CYS A 120 3.37 1.10 -1.88
CA CYS A 120 4.02 2.34 -1.44
C CYS A 120 5.52 2.11 -1.22
N SER A 121 5.92 1.05 -0.53
CA SER A 121 7.34 0.70 -0.30
C SER A 121 8.13 0.39 -1.58
N LYS A 122 7.45 0.09 -2.69
CA LYS A 122 8.06 -0.12 -4.01
C LYS A 122 8.00 1.12 -4.90
N THR A 123 7.53 2.24 -4.36
CA THR A 123 7.40 3.51 -5.05
C THR A 123 8.39 4.49 -4.45
N PRO A 124 9.47 4.83 -5.16
CA PRO A 124 10.45 5.77 -4.63
C PRO A 124 9.83 7.13 -4.32
N PRO A 125 10.38 7.89 -3.36
CA PRO A 125 9.90 9.21 -2.99
C PRO A 125 9.72 10.13 -4.21
N GLY A 126 8.60 10.86 -4.30
CA GLY A 126 8.33 11.80 -5.39
C GLY A 126 8.01 11.18 -6.75
N LEU A 127 8.09 9.86 -6.89
CA LEU A 127 7.72 9.17 -8.12
C LEU A 127 6.33 8.54 -8.01
N TYR A 128 5.70 8.34 -9.16
CA TYR A 128 4.47 7.57 -9.27
C TYR A 128 4.74 6.17 -9.77
N ASN A 129 4.00 5.20 -9.23
CA ASN A 129 4.01 3.83 -9.72
C ASN A 129 2.84 3.60 -10.68
N ARG A 130 3.08 2.82 -11.73
CA ARG A 130 2.05 2.35 -12.65
C ARG A 130 1.88 0.85 -12.51
N ILE A 131 0.76 0.44 -11.92
CA ILE A 131 0.36 -0.95 -11.83
C ILE A 131 -0.26 -1.37 -13.16
N MET A 132 0.39 -2.30 -13.87
CA MET A 132 -0.13 -2.82 -15.15
C MET A 132 -1.18 -3.92 -14.96
N GLY A 133 -1.12 -4.66 -13.85
CA GLY A 133 -2.09 -5.70 -13.54
C GLY A 133 -1.90 -6.27 -12.15
N LEU A 134 -2.99 -6.78 -11.59
CA LEU A 134 -3.02 -7.52 -10.32
C LEU A 134 -3.60 -8.91 -10.60
N GLN A 135 -2.90 -9.93 -10.12
CA GLN A 135 -3.37 -11.32 -10.16
C GLN A 135 -3.96 -11.68 -8.79
N ASN A 136 -5.06 -12.46 -8.77
CA ASN A 136 -5.87 -12.83 -7.60
C ASN A 136 -7.01 -11.86 -7.23
N ILE A 137 -8.13 -11.92 -7.98
CA ILE A 137 -9.36 -11.12 -7.71
C ILE A 137 -10.23 -11.67 -6.56
N LYS A 138 -9.71 -12.55 -5.70
CA LYS A 138 -10.44 -13.12 -4.54
C LYS A 138 -9.59 -12.97 -3.28
N GLY A 139 -10.25 -12.92 -2.12
CA GLY A 139 -9.55 -12.75 -0.84
C GLY A 139 -8.81 -11.41 -0.81
N THR A 140 -7.48 -11.46 -0.68
CA THR A 140 -6.58 -10.29 -0.62
C THR A 140 -6.79 -9.28 -1.73
N GLY A 141 -6.87 -9.70 -3.00
CA GLY A 141 -7.08 -8.74 -4.09
C GLY A 141 -8.48 -8.13 -4.13
N LEU A 142 -9.49 -8.80 -3.58
CA LEU A 142 -10.81 -8.19 -3.40
C LEU A 142 -10.80 -7.17 -2.26
N ASP A 143 -10.11 -7.47 -1.16
CA ASP A 143 -9.93 -6.54 -0.04
C ASP A 143 -9.17 -5.29 -0.46
N PHE A 144 -8.14 -5.43 -1.31
CA PHE A 144 -7.46 -4.31 -1.97
C PHE A 144 -8.45 -3.40 -2.72
N VAL A 145 -9.31 -3.96 -3.58
CA VAL A 145 -10.34 -3.17 -4.30
C VAL A 145 -11.29 -2.47 -3.31
N TYR A 146 -11.66 -3.12 -2.20
CA TYR A 146 -12.49 -2.49 -1.18
C TYR A 146 -11.81 -1.33 -0.45
N ARG A 147 -10.47 -1.28 -0.38
CA ARG A 147 -9.76 -0.10 0.14
C ARG A 147 -9.89 1.09 -0.80
N TRP A 148 -9.83 0.88 -2.11
CA TRP A 148 -10.05 1.93 -3.11
C TRP A 148 -11.49 2.45 -3.11
N GLN A 149 -12.48 1.58 -2.97
CA GLN A 149 -13.88 2.00 -2.84
C GLN A 149 -14.14 2.79 -1.56
N ALA A 150 -13.53 2.37 -0.44
CA ALA A 150 -13.60 3.11 0.82
C ALA A 150 -12.91 4.48 0.69
N TRP A 151 -11.76 4.55 0.00
CA TRP A 151 -11.09 5.80 -0.31
C TRP A 151 -11.98 6.74 -1.14
N GLU A 152 -12.59 6.27 -2.22
CA GLU A 152 -13.46 7.07 -3.07
C GLU A 152 -14.65 7.63 -2.27
N SER A 153 -15.27 6.79 -1.43
CA SER A 153 -16.37 7.20 -0.56
C SER A 153 -15.92 8.28 0.44
N CYS A 154 -14.77 8.07 1.08
CA CYS A 154 -14.17 9.03 2.01
C CYS A 154 -13.83 10.35 1.30
N TRP A 155 -13.25 10.29 0.11
CA TRP A 155 -12.91 11.45 -0.71
C TRP A 155 -14.15 12.28 -1.06
N HIS A 156 -15.25 11.63 -1.46
CA HIS A 156 -16.50 12.31 -1.72
C HIS A 156 -17.06 13.02 -0.49
N LEU A 157 -17.06 12.37 0.67
CA LEU A 157 -17.50 12.97 1.94
C LEU A 157 -16.62 14.16 2.34
N CYS A 158 -15.29 14.02 2.19
CA CYS A 158 -14.33 15.08 2.45
C CYS A 158 -14.58 16.30 1.55
N ARG A 159 -14.81 16.06 0.25
CA ARG A 159 -15.11 17.11 -0.71
C ARG A 159 -16.42 17.83 -0.39
N GLN A 160 -17.47 17.08 -0.06
CA GLN A 160 -18.75 17.66 0.35
C GLN A 160 -18.58 18.55 1.59
N LEU A 161 -17.83 18.09 2.59
CA LEU A 161 -17.57 18.90 3.79
C LEU A 161 -16.76 20.17 3.47
N ALA A 162 -15.74 20.05 2.63
CA ALA A 162 -14.90 21.18 2.22
C ALA A 162 -15.67 22.24 1.43
N GLU A 163 -16.65 21.84 0.61
CA GLU A 163 -17.45 22.74 -0.23
C GLU A 163 -18.72 23.25 0.49
N ALA A 164 -19.20 22.56 1.52
CA ALA A 164 -20.46 22.89 2.19
C ALA A 164 -20.37 24.09 3.14
N ASP A 165 -21.50 24.79 3.30
CA ASP A 165 -21.73 25.88 4.25
C ASP A 165 -23.10 25.71 4.93
N GLY A 166 -23.30 26.39 6.08
CA GLY A 166 -24.61 26.44 6.75
C GLY A 166 -25.18 25.05 7.12
N PRO A 167 -26.45 24.74 6.78
CA PRO A 167 -27.06 23.43 7.10
C PRO A 167 -26.38 22.23 6.42
N ASP A 168 -25.87 22.42 5.20
CA ASP A 168 -25.20 21.35 4.44
C ASP A 168 -23.88 20.96 5.09
N PHE A 169 -23.21 21.91 5.74
CA PHE A 169 -21.98 21.66 6.50
C PHE A 169 -22.22 20.67 7.63
N LYS A 170 -23.26 20.88 8.43
CA LYS A 170 -23.61 19.99 9.55
C LYS A 170 -23.90 18.57 9.07
N LYS A 171 -24.62 18.44 7.95
CA LYS A 171 -24.93 17.15 7.36
C LYS A 171 -23.65 16.44 6.90
N ALA A 172 -22.82 17.11 6.11
CA ALA A 172 -21.57 16.53 5.60
C ALA A 172 -20.60 16.15 6.74
N LEU A 173 -20.53 16.98 7.80
CA LEU A 173 -19.70 16.70 8.97
C LEU A 173 -20.18 15.46 9.71
N SER A 174 -21.49 15.34 9.92
CA SER A 174 -22.10 14.16 10.55
C SER A 174 -21.90 12.89 9.72
N GLU A 175 -21.98 12.97 8.39
CA GLU A 175 -21.74 11.83 7.50
C GLU A 175 -20.27 11.38 7.53
N LEU A 176 -19.32 12.33 7.47
CA LEU A 176 -17.89 12.01 7.58
C LEU A 176 -17.52 11.50 8.99
N SER A 177 -18.13 12.02 10.06
CA SER A 177 -17.94 11.51 11.42
C SER A 177 -18.48 10.10 11.61
N ALA A 178 -19.48 9.69 10.83
CA ALA A 178 -20.03 8.34 10.88
C ALA A 178 -19.23 7.34 10.02
N PHE A 179 -18.29 7.80 9.19
CA PHE A 179 -17.43 6.94 8.38
C PHE A 179 -16.53 6.05 9.27
N GLN A 180 -16.31 4.81 8.86
CA GLN A 180 -15.58 3.81 9.67
C GLN A 180 -14.52 3.03 8.89
N GLU A 181 -14.50 3.13 7.56
CA GLU A 181 -13.60 2.35 6.71
C GLU A 181 -12.30 3.09 6.39
N TYR A 182 -11.78 3.84 7.36
CA TYR A 182 -10.48 4.50 7.26
C TYR A 182 -9.37 3.48 6.93
N GLY A 183 -8.46 3.88 6.05
CA GLY A 183 -7.30 3.12 5.61
C GLY A 183 -6.16 4.04 5.15
N LEU A 184 -5.05 3.45 4.70
CA LEU A 184 -3.84 4.23 4.35
C LEU A 184 -4.12 5.31 3.29
N LEU A 185 -4.95 5.02 2.30
CA LEU A 185 -5.30 5.95 1.22
C LEU A 185 -6.09 7.17 1.69
N SER A 186 -6.81 7.08 2.82
CA SER A 186 -7.70 8.15 3.29
C SER A 186 -7.01 9.20 4.18
N GLU A 187 -5.80 8.91 4.68
CA GLU A 187 -5.13 9.73 5.70
C GLU A 187 -4.93 11.17 5.22
N GLU A 188 -4.28 11.34 4.08
CA GLU A 188 -3.93 12.66 3.53
C GLU A 188 -5.19 13.51 3.30
N GLN A 189 -6.19 12.95 2.61
CA GLN A 189 -7.40 13.69 2.26
C GLN A 189 -8.16 14.15 3.51
N ILE A 190 -8.23 13.33 4.57
CA ILE A 190 -8.90 13.73 5.81
C ILE A 190 -8.12 14.84 6.49
N ARG A 191 -6.79 14.72 6.64
CA ARG A 191 -5.96 15.75 7.27
C ARG A 191 -6.12 17.09 6.55
N LEU A 192 -5.96 17.10 5.22
CA LEU A 192 -6.15 18.30 4.40
C LEU A 192 -7.55 18.90 4.54
N THR A 193 -8.58 18.05 4.60
CA THR A 193 -9.97 18.50 4.73
C THR A 193 -10.22 19.11 6.10
N CYS A 194 -9.81 18.44 7.18
CA CYS A 194 -9.91 18.95 8.54
C CYS A 194 -9.14 20.28 8.67
N ASP A 195 -7.94 20.38 8.11
CA ASP A 195 -7.13 21.60 8.15
C ASP A 195 -7.76 22.76 7.36
N THR A 196 -8.41 22.45 6.25
CA THR A 196 -9.14 23.45 5.46
C THR A 196 -10.40 23.91 6.19
N VAL A 197 -11.15 22.96 6.74
CA VAL A 197 -12.48 23.18 7.31
C VAL A 197 -12.42 23.81 8.69
N GLN A 198 -11.41 23.48 9.52
CA GLN A 198 -11.26 24.06 10.86
C GLN A 198 -11.13 25.58 10.83
N ASN A 199 -10.72 26.16 9.70
CA ASN A 199 -10.57 27.60 9.50
C ASN A 199 -11.85 28.29 9.00
N LYS A 200 -12.91 27.55 8.66
CA LYS A 200 -14.19 28.13 8.25
C LYS A 200 -14.90 28.77 9.43
N SER A 201 -15.60 29.88 9.18
CA SER A 201 -16.43 30.57 10.19
C SER A 201 -17.51 29.66 10.76
N VAL A 202 -18.13 28.83 9.92
CA VAL A 202 -19.16 27.85 10.30
C VAL A 202 -18.60 26.83 11.30
N ALA A 203 -17.33 26.45 11.18
CA ALA A 203 -16.68 25.44 12.00
C ALA A 203 -16.18 25.93 13.37
N GLN A 204 -16.29 27.22 13.69
CA GLN A 204 -15.76 27.79 14.95
C GLN A 204 -16.59 27.46 16.21
N THR A 205 -17.68 26.70 16.07
CA THR A 205 -18.47 26.26 17.23
C THR A 205 -17.78 25.10 17.94
N GLU A 206 -17.87 25.06 19.27
CA GLU A 206 -17.29 23.97 20.08
C GLU A 206 -17.78 22.59 19.62
N GLN A 207 -19.06 22.49 19.23
CA GLN A 207 -19.64 21.25 18.72
C GLN A 207 -18.90 20.75 17.47
N TYR A 208 -18.72 21.60 16.46
CA TYR A 208 -18.11 21.16 15.20
C TYR A 208 -16.60 20.92 15.34
N GLN A 209 -15.92 21.68 16.18
CA GLN A 209 -14.52 21.39 16.53
C GLN A 209 -14.39 20.03 17.21
N ALA A 210 -15.31 19.66 18.09
CA ALA A 210 -15.34 18.34 18.71
C ALA A 210 -15.61 17.21 17.69
N GLU A 211 -16.51 17.41 16.73
CA GLU A 211 -16.78 16.44 15.66
C GLU A 211 -15.58 16.27 14.72
N LEU A 212 -14.87 17.36 14.36
CA LEU A 212 -13.62 17.30 13.59
C LEU A 212 -12.52 16.54 14.36
N ALA A 213 -12.36 16.82 15.65
CA ALA A 213 -11.41 16.11 16.49
C ALA A 213 -11.75 14.60 16.60
N LEU A 214 -13.05 14.26 16.64
CA LEU A 214 -13.50 12.87 16.64
C LEU A 214 -13.17 12.15 15.32
N ILE A 215 -13.34 12.83 14.17
CA ILE A 215 -12.95 12.29 12.85
C ILE A 215 -11.45 11.98 12.84
N MET A 216 -10.61 12.93 13.26
CA MET A 216 -9.16 12.73 13.34
C MET A 216 -8.79 11.56 14.27
N ALA A 217 -9.37 11.51 15.46
CA ALA A 217 -9.10 10.44 16.43
C ALA A 217 -9.53 9.06 15.91
N ASN A 218 -10.67 8.95 15.24
CA ASN A 218 -11.14 7.70 14.65
C ASN A 218 -10.22 7.24 13.51
N MET A 219 -9.80 8.15 12.64
CA MET A 219 -8.83 7.88 11.58
C MET A 219 -7.51 7.39 12.16
N GLU A 220 -6.95 8.11 13.15
CA GLU A 220 -5.67 7.74 13.78
C GLU A 220 -5.77 6.38 14.49
N ALA A 221 -6.86 6.08 15.18
CA ALA A 221 -7.09 4.78 15.79
C ALA A 221 -7.12 3.65 14.73
N ALA A 222 -7.75 3.89 13.58
CA ALA A 222 -7.79 2.92 12.48
C ALA A 222 -6.41 2.70 11.86
N LEU A 223 -5.64 3.77 11.60
CA LEU A 223 -4.28 3.70 11.05
C LEU A 223 -3.31 3.02 12.03
N ASN A 224 -3.38 3.34 13.32
CA ASN A 224 -2.55 2.70 14.34
C ASN A 224 -2.82 1.20 14.42
N LYS A 225 -4.08 0.78 14.22
CA LYS A 225 -4.42 -0.65 14.14
C LYS A 225 -3.77 -1.31 12.92
N ILE A 226 -3.82 -0.66 11.74
CA ILE A 226 -3.18 -1.16 10.52
C ILE A 226 -1.66 -1.29 10.74
N ARG A 227 -1.01 -0.27 11.28
CA ARG A 227 0.44 -0.26 11.59
C ARG A 227 0.82 -1.34 12.59
N HIS A 228 0.01 -1.55 13.63
CA HIS A 228 0.24 -2.63 14.60
C HIS A 228 0.10 -4.01 13.98
N ASP A 229 -0.92 -4.22 13.14
CA ASP A 229 -1.13 -5.48 12.43
C ASP A 229 0.05 -5.76 11.47
N GLN A 230 0.58 -4.74 10.78
CA GLN A 230 1.78 -4.82 9.94
C GLN A 230 3.06 -5.21 10.72
N LEU A 231 3.33 -4.52 11.84
CA LEU A 231 4.51 -4.79 12.68
C LEU A 231 4.50 -6.22 13.28
N SER A 232 3.32 -6.80 13.48
CA SER A 232 3.16 -8.17 13.98
C SER A 232 3.49 -9.25 12.95
N VAL A 233 3.40 -8.92 11.65
CA VAL A 233 3.76 -9.81 10.53
C VAL A 233 5.26 -9.71 10.23
N ASN A 234 5.83 -8.50 10.22
CA ASN A 234 7.26 -8.30 9.94
C ASN A 234 8.22 -8.90 10.99
N LYS A 235 7.77 -9.14 12.24
CA LYS A 235 8.55 -9.86 13.25
C LYS A 235 8.62 -11.38 13.07
N LYS A 236 7.89 -11.97 12.12
CA LYS A 236 7.78 -13.43 11.94
C LYS A 236 8.66 -14.01 10.83
N SER A 237 9.60 -13.25 10.27
CA SER A 237 10.54 -13.73 9.23
C SER A 237 11.70 -14.59 9.76
N GLY A 238 11.56 -15.21 10.94
CA GLY A 238 12.51 -16.18 11.47
C GLY A 238 12.23 -17.60 10.98
N ARG A 239 13.20 -18.22 10.28
CA ARG A 239 13.19 -19.59 9.70
C ARG A 239 12.64 -20.72 10.59
N SER A 240 12.49 -20.53 11.91
CA SER A 240 12.00 -21.52 12.87
C SER A 240 10.46 -21.64 12.98
N ILE A 241 9.68 -20.64 12.52
CA ILE A 241 8.20 -20.62 12.66
C ILE A 241 7.49 -21.43 11.56
N ILE A 242 8.12 -21.60 10.39
CA ILE A 242 7.59 -22.33 9.23
C ILE A 242 7.19 -23.78 9.57
N PHE A 243 7.88 -24.42 10.52
CA PHE A 243 7.56 -25.79 10.95
C PHE A 243 6.37 -25.85 11.94
N ALA A 244 6.20 -24.83 12.79
CA ALA A 244 5.08 -24.76 13.74
C ALA A 244 3.77 -24.35 13.02
N GLU A 245 3.84 -23.46 12.04
CA GLU A 245 2.71 -23.08 11.18
C GLU A 245 2.19 -24.26 10.35
N LYS A 246 3.09 -25.11 9.84
CA LYS A 246 2.70 -26.35 9.14
C LYS A 246 1.92 -27.32 10.03
N LEU A 247 2.26 -27.43 11.31
CA LEU A 247 1.58 -28.32 12.25
C LEU A 247 0.21 -27.75 12.67
N ALA A 248 0.12 -26.43 12.84
CA ALA A 248 -1.13 -25.73 13.14
C ALA A 248 -2.13 -25.79 11.97
N HIS A 249 -1.68 -25.59 10.73
CA HIS A 249 -2.52 -25.74 9.53
C HIS A 249 -3.09 -27.15 9.37
N LEU A 250 -2.37 -28.18 9.83
CA LEU A 250 -2.82 -29.56 9.75
C LEU A 250 -4.01 -29.82 10.70
N ILE A 251 -3.94 -29.28 11.93
CA ILE A 251 -5.04 -29.35 12.90
C ILE A 251 -6.24 -28.49 12.45
N GLU A 252 -5.97 -27.31 11.89
CA GLU A 252 -7.01 -26.38 11.40
C GLU A 252 -7.77 -26.97 10.20
N SER A 253 -7.09 -27.69 9.31
CA SER A 253 -7.72 -28.39 8.17
C SER A 253 -8.70 -29.49 8.60
N MET A 254 -8.50 -30.11 9.78
CA MET A 254 -9.40 -31.13 10.31
C MET A 254 -10.67 -30.52 10.94
N LEU A 255 -10.62 -29.26 11.39
CA LEU A 255 -11.77 -28.53 11.97
C LEU A 255 -12.55 -27.70 10.94
N ASP A 256 -11.95 -27.36 9.80
CA ASP A 256 -12.51 -26.47 8.77
C ASP A 256 -13.76 -27.04 8.08
N SER A 257 -13.91 -28.37 8.08
CA SER A 257 -15.11 -29.04 7.54
C SER A 257 -16.39 -28.72 8.33
N GLY A 258 -16.29 -28.42 9.63
CA GLY A 258 -17.44 -27.98 10.45
C GLY A 258 -17.71 -26.48 10.37
N ASP A 259 -16.67 -25.66 10.18
CA ASP A 259 -16.79 -24.20 10.10
C ASP A 259 -17.31 -23.73 8.74
N ALA A 260 -16.90 -24.37 7.65
CA ALA A 260 -17.42 -24.09 6.31
C ALA A 260 -18.96 -24.21 6.23
N VAL A 261 -19.55 -25.18 6.95
CA VAL A 261 -21.01 -25.37 7.02
C VAL A 261 -21.69 -24.25 7.83
N LYS A 262 -21.08 -23.81 8.94
CA LYS A 262 -21.59 -22.69 9.76
C LYS A 262 -21.51 -21.36 9.00
N ARG A 263 -20.40 -21.11 8.30
CA ARG A 263 -20.20 -19.93 7.42
C ARG A 263 -21.24 -19.88 6.31
N ARG A 264 -21.48 -21.01 5.62
CA ARG A 264 -22.53 -21.08 4.59
C ARG A 264 -23.92 -20.78 5.14
N ARG A 265 -24.26 -21.26 6.33
CA ARG A 265 -25.53 -20.95 6.98
C ARG A 265 -25.66 -19.48 7.37
N LEU A 266 -24.57 -18.86 7.83
CA LEU A 266 -24.56 -17.45 8.22
C LEU A 266 -24.62 -16.52 7.00
N ALA A 267 -23.89 -16.83 5.91
CA ALA A 267 -24.01 -16.12 4.64
C ALA A 267 -25.43 -16.21 4.07
N ASN A 268 -26.04 -17.39 4.06
CA ASN A 268 -27.43 -17.58 3.64
C ASN A 268 -28.43 -16.78 4.50
N ARG A 269 -28.12 -16.61 5.79
CA ARG A 269 -28.93 -15.78 6.69
C ARG A 269 -28.78 -14.30 6.34
N ILE A 270 -27.56 -13.81 6.11
CA ILE A 270 -27.33 -12.43 5.66
C ILE A 270 -28.06 -12.16 4.34
N TYR A 271 -27.98 -13.06 3.36
CA TYR A 271 -28.75 -12.93 2.11
C TYR A 271 -30.26 -12.94 2.34
N LYS A 272 -30.75 -13.80 3.23
CA LYS A 272 -32.18 -13.86 3.55
C LYS A 272 -32.63 -12.60 4.30
N ASP A 273 -31.85 -12.06 5.21
CA ASP A 273 -32.18 -10.84 5.94
C ASP A 273 -32.08 -9.60 5.03
N LEU A 274 -31.13 -9.58 4.08
CA LEU A 274 -31.08 -8.57 3.03
C LEU A 274 -32.30 -8.65 2.10
N ALA A 275 -32.67 -9.85 1.65
CA ALA A 275 -33.83 -10.07 0.78
C ALA A 275 -35.17 -9.78 1.48
N ASN A 276 -35.22 -9.90 2.81
CA ASN A 276 -36.38 -9.50 3.62
C ASN A 276 -36.27 -8.07 4.17
N GLU A 277 -35.32 -7.26 3.66
CA GLU A 277 -35.11 -5.85 4.03
C GLU A 277 -34.90 -5.60 5.54
N ARG A 278 -34.42 -6.61 6.27
CA ARG A 278 -34.13 -6.51 7.71
C ARG A 278 -32.79 -5.84 8.00
N ILE A 279 -31.92 -5.80 7.01
CA ILE A 279 -30.61 -5.15 7.06
C ILE A 279 -30.39 -4.37 5.77
N SER A 280 -29.65 -3.25 5.86
CA SER A 280 -29.25 -2.49 4.68
C SER A 280 -28.20 -3.25 3.86
N GLY A 281 -28.10 -2.91 2.57
CA GLY A 281 -27.06 -3.47 1.67
C GLY A 281 -25.64 -3.22 2.19
N GLU A 282 -25.40 -2.04 2.77
CA GLU A 282 -24.13 -1.65 3.37
C GLU A 282 -23.78 -2.54 4.58
N ARG A 283 -24.76 -2.81 5.45
CA ARG A 283 -24.57 -3.73 6.58
C ARG A 283 -24.35 -5.17 6.12
N ALA A 284 -25.08 -5.62 5.09
CA ALA A 284 -24.88 -6.92 4.51
C ALA A 284 -23.47 -7.08 3.90
N ALA A 285 -22.97 -6.05 3.20
CA ALA A 285 -21.62 -6.03 2.64
C ALA A 285 -20.54 -6.11 3.75
N LYS A 286 -20.70 -5.34 4.83
CA LYS A 286 -19.80 -5.37 6.00
C LYS A 286 -19.77 -6.75 6.66
N GLU A 287 -20.92 -7.35 6.92
CA GLU A 287 -21.03 -8.67 7.56
C GLU A 287 -20.46 -9.79 6.66
N LEU A 288 -20.71 -9.74 5.35
CA LEU A 288 -20.13 -10.69 4.38
C LEU A 288 -18.60 -10.54 4.28
N LYS A 289 -18.08 -9.31 4.34
CA LYS A 289 -16.64 -9.03 4.38
C LYS A 289 -15.98 -9.64 5.62
N GLU A 290 -16.59 -9.50 6.80
CA GLU A 290 -16.10 -10.14 8.03
C GLU A 290 -16.18 -11.68 7.99
N LEU A 291 -17.22 -12.22 7.35
CA LEU A 291 -17.38 -13.67 7.14
C LEU A 291 -16.30 -14.24 6.20
N ASN A 292 -15.90 -13.48 5.17
CA ASN A 292 -14.77 -13.78 4.29
C ASN A 292 -13.42 -13.65 4.99
N LYS A 293 -13.24 -12.71 5.92
CA LYS A 293 -12.01 -12.65 6.75
C LYS A 293 -11.86 -13.90 7.61
N ARG A 294 -12.94 -14.45 8.17
CA ARG A 294 -12.90 -15.71 8.94
C ARG A 294 -12.55 -16.95 8.12
N GLN A 295 -12.78 -16.92 6.80
CA GLN A 295 -12.37 -17.98 5.88
C GLN A 295 -10.85 -18.10 5.73
N LYS A 296 -10.09 -17.06 6.13
CA LYS A 296 -8.62 -17.02 6.03
C LYS A 296 -7.91 -17.88 7.11
N GLY A 297 -8.59 -18.48 8.10
CA GLY A 297 -7.93 -19.24 9.18
C GLY A 297 -7.25 -18.34 10.23
N GLY A 298 -6.64 -18.93 11.25
CA GLY A 298 -5.97 -18.22 12.36
C GLY A 298 -6.87 -17.89 13.57
N TRP A 299 -8.16 -18.24 13.53
CA TRP A 299 -9.11 -17.99 14.61
C TRP A 299 -8.81 -18.83 15.87
N LEU A 300 -8.26 -20.03 15.69
CA LEU A 300 -7.89 -20.91 16.80
C LEU A 300 -6.69 -20.32 17.55
N TRP A 301 -5.70 -19.80 16.82
CA TRP A 301 -4.53 -19.14 17.39
C TRP A 301 -4.89 -17.83 18.10
N ALA A 302 -5.74 -17.00 17.48
CA ALA A 302 -6.25 -15.77 18.11
C ALA A 302 -7.12 -16.05 19.36
N ARG A 303 -7.70 -17.24 19.49
CA ARG A 303 -8.45 -17.69 20.67
C ARG A 303 -7.50 -18.24 21.75
N ILE A 304 -6.52 -19.05 21.38
CA ILE A 304 -5.48 -19.57 22.29
C ILE A 304 -4.66 -18.42 22.90
N GLN A 305 -4.25 -17.42 22.12
CA GLN A 305 -3.57 -16.22 22.63
C GLN A 305 -4.43 -15.37 23.58
N ARG A 306 -5.76 -15.49 23.48
CA ARG A 306 -6.70 -14.75 24.34
C ARG A 306 -6.98 -15.47 25.65
N GLU A 307 -6.84 -16.79 25.70
CA GLU A 307 -6.97 -17.59 26.93
C GLU A 307 -5.61 -17.80 27.66
N LEU A 308 -4.49 -17.46 27.01
CA LEU A 308 -3.14 -17.43 27.60
C LEU A 308 -2.71 -16.04 28.10
N ARG A 309 -3.58 -15.03 28.00
CA ARG A 309 -3.47 -13.74 28.70
C ARG A 309 -4.44 -13.72 29.87
#